data_AF-A0A838TUL0-F1
#
_entry.id   AF-A0A838TUL0-F1
#
_cell.length_a   1.000
_cell.length_b   1.000
_cell.length_c   1.000
_cell.angle_alpha   90.00
_cell.angle_beta   90.00
_cell.angle_gamma   90.00
#
_symmetry.space_group_name_H-M   'P 1'
#
loop_
_entity.id
_entity.type
_entity.pdbx_description
1 polymer ?
#
loop_
_entity_poly.entity_id
_entity_poly.type
_entity_poly.pdbx_seq_one_letter_code
_entity_poly.pdbx_strand_id
1 'polypeptide(L)'
;MAKTAMKSYSLAEMKDKYICKQGTADRDQYEYELRMDVLGRMIKTARQERNLTQEQLGELVGVQKSQISKLESSANSATIDTILKVFKALKADIHFNVSLEKKYLQLV
;
A
#
# COMPACT_ATOMS: atom_id res chain seq x y z
N MET A 1 29.72 -36.22 10.19
CA MET A 1 28.42 -35.61 10.56
C MET A 1 27.71 -35.22 9.27
N ALA A 2 26.68 -35.97 8.86
CA ALA A 2 25.92 -35.68 7.64
C ALA A 2 25.16 -34.36 7.83
N LYS A 3 25.35 -33.41 6.91
CA LYS A 3 24.72 -32.09 6.95
C LYS A 3 23.25 -32.27 6.55
N THR A 4 22.34 -32.30 7.53
CA THR A 4 20.89 -32.33 7.27
C THR A 4 20.53 -31.12 6.39
N ALA A 5 20.10 -31.38 5.16
CA ALA A 5 19.66 -30.32 4.26
C ALA A 5 18.43 -29.64 4.89
N MET A 6 18.55 -28.34 5.20
CA MET A 6 17.39 -27.56 5.63
C MET A 6 16.36 -27.58 4.50
N LYS A 7 15.14 -28.03 4.81
CA LYS A 7 14.00 -27.87 3.90
C LYS A 7 13.76 -26.37 3.76
N SER A 8 14.08 -25.82 2.61
CA SER A 8 13.77 -24.44 2.25
C SER A 8 12.49 -24.45 1.41
N TYR A 9 11.64 -23.47 1.66
CA TYR A 9 10.43 -23.23 0.88
C TYR A 9 10.49 -21.79 0.40
N SER A 10 10.04 -21.56 -0.83
CA SER A 10 9.86 -20.23 -1.36
C SER A 10 8.62 -19.56 -0.77
N LEU A 11 8.63 -18.23 -0.74
CA LEU A 11 7.46 -17.44 -0.33
C LEU A 11 6.23 -17.78 -1.18
N ALA A 12 6.42 -18.05 -2.47
CA ALA A 12 5.35 -18.43 -3.39
C ALA A 12 4.70 -19.76 -3.00
N GLU A 13 5.51 -20.80 -2.73
CA GLU A 13 5.00 -22.12 -2.30
C GLU A 13 4.23 -22.03 -0.98
N MET A 14 4.70 -21.21 -0.05
CA MET A 14 4.01 -20.98 1.21
C MET A 14 2.69 -20.24 1.00
N LYS A 15 2.67 -19.22 0.16
CA LYS A 15 1.46 -18.46 -0.17
C LYS A 15 0.39 -19.34 -0.83
N ASP A 16 0.79 -20.19 -1.78
CA ASP A 16 -0.13 -21.12 -2.44
C ASP A 16 -0.72 -22.14 -1.45
N LYS A 17 0.08 -22.59 -0.48
CA LYS A 17 -0.33 -23.57 0.54
C LYS A 17 -1.31 -23.00 1.57
N TYR A 18 -1.13 -21.74 1.99
CA TYR A 18 -1.87 -21.17 3.12
C TYR A 18 -2.95 -20.15 2.73
N ILE A 19 -2.89 -19.58 1.53
CA ILE A 19 -3.84 -18.54 1.10
C ILE A 19 -4.72 -19.07 0.00
N CYS A 20 -4.11 -19.49 -1.12
CA CYS A 20 -4.68 -20.20 -2.28
C CYS A 20 -3.76 -19.94 -3.48
N LYS A 21 -4.01 -20.62 -4.61
CA LYS A 21 -3.31 -20.35 -5.87
C LYS A 21 -3.64 -18.96 -6.41
N GLN A 22 -2.69 -18.39 -7.15
CA GLN A 22 -2.86 -17.14 -7.88
C GLN A 22 -4.05 -17.21 -8.85
N GLY A 23 -4.87 -16.16 -8.89
CA GLY A 23 -6.11 -16.09 -9.70
C GLY A 23 -7.37 -16.62 -9.00
N THR A 24 -7.29 -16.96 -7.71
CA THR A 24 -8.48 -17.20 -6.88
C THR A 24 -8.91 -15.90 -6.19
N ALA A 25 -10.22 -15.74 -5.97
CA ALA A 25 -10.76 -14.54 -5.32
C ALA A 25 -10.12 -14.26 -3.95
N ASP A 26 -9.90 -15.31 -3.14
CA ASP A 26 -9.27 -15.19 -1.82
C ASP A 26 -7.82 -14.68 -1.92
N ARG A 27 -7.08 -15.18 -2.92
CA ARG A 27 -5.68 -14.76 -3.16
C ARG A 27 -5.61 -13.33 -3.66
N ASP A 28 -6.52 -12.94 -4.55
CA ASP A 28 -6.59 -11.59 -5.10
C ASP A 28 -6.99 -10.57 -4.02
N GLN A 29 -7.94 -10.92 -3.15
CA GLN A 29 -8.32 -10.10 -2.00
C GLN A 29 -7.15 -9.93 -1.03
N TYR A 30 -6.45 -11.01 -0.68
CA TYR A 30 -5.25 -10.94 0.17
C TYR A 30 -4.16 -10.02 -0.42
N GLU A 31 -3.84 -10.16 -1.70
CA GLU A 31 -2.82 -9.33 -2.34
C GLU A 31 -3.30 -7.87 -2.48
N TYR A 32 -4.60 -7.62 -2.68
CA TYR A 32 -5.18 -6.29 -2.66
C TYR A 32 -5.03 -5.62 -1.29
N GLU A 33 -5.43 -6.32 -0.23
CA GLU A 33 -5.28 -5.84 1.15
C GLU A 33 -3.82 -5.51 1.46
N LEU A 34 -2.89 -6.38 1.07
CA LEU A 34 -1.47 -6.16 1.27
C LEU A 34 -0.95 -4.90 0.56
N ARG A 35 -1.41 -4.62 -0.67
CA ARG A 35 -1.04 -3.41 -1.42
C ARG A 35 -1.59 -2.15 -0.78
N MET A 36 -2.83 -2.17 -0.30
CA MET A 36 -3.44 -1.04 0.39
C MET A 36 -2.74 -0.77 1.73
N ASP A 37 -2.35 -1.81 2.43
CA ASP A 37 -1.52 -1.74 3.64
C ASP A 37 -0.19 -1.02 3.39
N VAL A 38 0.47 -1.31 2.27
CA VAL A 38 1.70 -0.62 1.87
C VAL A 38 1.44 0.87 1.64
N LEU A 39 0.35 1.23 0.96
CA LEU A 39 -0.02 2.64 0.76
C LEU A 39 -0.26 3.37 2.08
N GLY A 40 -1.01 2.78 3.01
CA GLY A 40 -1.26 3.37 4.32
C GLY A 40 0.05 3.60 5.10
N ARG A 41 0.97 2.63 5.04
CA ARG A 41 2.32 2.78 5.62
C ARG A 41 3.13 3.89 4.95
N MET A 42 3.07 4.03 3.63
CA MET A 42 3.76 5.11 2.92
C MET A 42 3.26 6.49 3.35
N ILE A 43 1.95 6.65 3.54
CA ILE A 43 1.35 7.90 4.06
C ILE A 43 1.89 8.20 5.45
N LYS A 44 1.90 7.20 6.34
CA LYS A 44 2.43 7.34 7.71
C LYS A 44 3.90 7.75 7.70
N THR A 45 4.72 7.11 6.88
CA THR A 45 6.14 7.45 6.75
C THR A 45 6.31 8.88 6.24
N ALA A 46 5.62 9.25 5.16
CA ALA A 46 5.69 10.61 4.62
C ALA A 46 5.23 11.67 5.64
N ARG A 47 4.21 11.39 6.44
CA ARG A 47 3.79 12.26 7.55
C ARG A 47 4.89 12.43 8.60
N GLN A 48 5.53 11.33 8.99
CA GLN A 48 6.61 11.34 9.98
C GLN A 48 7.84 12.09 9.48
N GLU A 49 8.23 11.93 8.22
CA GLU A 49 9.31 12.71 7.58
C GLU A 49 9.03 14.21 7.59
N ARG A 50 7.74 14.59 7.54
CA ARG A 50 7.29 15.98 7.68
C ARG A 50 7.10 16.44 9.13
N ASN A 51 7.38 15.58 10.11
CA ASN A 51 7.21 15.84 11.55
C ASN A 51 5.78 16.28 11.96
N LEU A 52 4.76 15.76 11.27
CA LEU A 52 3.36 16.11 11.54
C LEU A 52 2.69 15.06 12.43
N THR A 53 1.78 15.48 13.32
CA THR A 53 0.84 14.56 13.99
C THR A 53 -0.30 14.15 13.07
N GLN A 54 -1.07 13.13 13.46
CA GLN A 54 -2.27 12.74 12.71
C GLN A 54 -3.35 13.82 12.75
N GLU A 55 -3.49 14.57 13.86
CA GLU A 55 -4.39 15.73 13.90
C GLU A 55 -3.95 16.80 12.90
N GLN A 56 -2.66 17.16 12.90
CA GLN A 56 -2.12 18.21 12.03
C GLN A 56 -2.26 17.86 10.54
N LEU A 57 -1.99 16.60 10.17
CA LEU A 57 -2.24 16.15 8.80
C LEU A 57 -3.74 16.20 8.47
N GLY A 58 -4.60 15.85 9.42
CA GLY A 58 -6.05 15.96 9.27
C GLY A 58 -6.49 17.39 8.98
N GLU A 59 -5.99 18.36 9.75
CA GLU A 59 -6.26 19.79 9.55
C GLU A 59 -5.78 20.28 8.18
N LEU A 60 -4.58 19.87 7.74
CA LEU A 60 -4.04 20.24 6.42
C LEU A 60 -4.86 19.68 5.26
N VAL A 61 -5.41 18.49 5.41
CA VAL A 61 -6.21 17.81 4.39
C VAL A 61 -7.70 18.22 4.47
N GLY A 62 -8.15 18.74 5.61
CA GLY A 62 -9.55 19.07 5.89
C GLY A 62 -10.38 17.88 6.34
N VAL A 63 -9.78 16.91 7.03
CA VAL A 63 -10.44 15.69 7.54
C VAL A 63 -10.16 15.47 9.02
N GLN A 64 -10.98 14.65 9.67
CA GLN A 64 -10.76 14.33 11.08
C GLN A 64 -9.52 13.43 11.27
N LYS A 65 -8.86 13.55 12.43
CA LYS A 65 -7.77 12.65 12.86
C LYS A 65 -8.13 11.17 12.70
N SER A 66 -9.37 10.80 13.02
CA SER A 66 -9.86 9.42 12.90
C SER A 66 -9.78 8.89 11.47
N GLN A 67 -10.00 9.76 10.46
CA GLN A 67 -9.87 9.41 9.05
C GLN A 67 -8.40 9.23 8.66
N ILE A 68 -7.50 10.08 9.13
CA ILE A 68 -6.05 9.90 8.91
C ILE A 68 -5.55 8.61 9.55
N SER A 69 -5.97 8.33 10.79
CA SER A 69 -5.60 7.09 11.48
C SER A 69 -6.09 5.84 10.73
N LYS A 70 -7.34 5.87 10.24
CA LYS A 70 -7.87 4.81 9.37
C LYS A 70 -7.06 4.68 8.07
N LEU A 71 -6.73 5.79 7.43
CA LEU A 71 -5.96 5.79 6.19
C LEU A 71 -4.55 5.19 6.36
N GLU A 72 -3.90 5.46 7.49
CA GLU A 72 -2.57 4.93 7.82
C GLU A 72 -2.57 3.46 8.24
N SER A 73 -3.70 2.95 8.77
CA SER A 73 -3.82 1.58 9.29
C SER A 73 -4.53 0.62 8.35
N SER A 74 -5.45 1.11 7.51
CA SER A 74 -6.16 0.35 6.48
C SER A 74 -6.71 1.29 5.41
N ALA A 75 -5.98 1.39 4.29
CA ALA A 75 -6.36 2.25 3.17
C ALA A 75 -7.48 1.64 2.28
N ASN A 76 -8.02 0.47 2.62
CA ASN A 76 -8.98 -0.29 1.79
C ASN A 76 -10.26 0.49 1.43
N SER A 77 -10.65 1.45 2.27
CA SER A 77 -11.84 2.29 2.08
C SER A 77 -11.56 3.64 1.44
N ALA A 78 -10.29 3.96 1.17
CA ALA A 78 -9.91 5.26 0.66
C ALA A 78 -10.02 5.31 -0.87
N THR A 79 -10.61 6.39 -1.38
CA THR A 79 -10.61 6.68 -2.81
C THR A 79 -9.23 7.17 -3.25
N ILE A 80 -8.91 6.96 -4.53
CA ILE A 80 -7.68 7.50 -5.13
C ILE A 80 -7.59 9.02 -4.91
N ASP A 81 -8.69 9.76 -5.08
CA ASP A 81 -8.75 11.20 -4.82
C ASP A 81 -8.31 11.57 -3.39
N THR A 82 -8.79 10.83 -2.39
CA THR A 82 -8.40 11.04 -0.99
C THR A 82 -6.90 10.81 -0.79
N ILE A 83 -6.36 9.74 -1.37
CA ILE A 83 -4.93 9.41 -1.29
C ILE A 83 -4.09 10.52 -1.94
N LEU A 84 -4.49 10.99 -3.13
CA LEU A 84 -3.81 12.09 -3.83
C LEU A 84 -3.83 13.39 -3.03
N LYS A 85 -4.99 13.74 -2.43
CA LYS A 85 -5.11 14.93 -1.57
C LYS A 85 -4.16 14.88 -0.39
N VAL A 86 -4.02 13.72 0.25
CA VAL A 86 -3.12 13.53 1.39
C VAL A 86 -1.67 13.69 0.99
N PHE A 87 -1.23 13.03 -0.09
CA PHE A 87 0.14 13.20 -0.58
C PHE A 87 0.42 14.63 -1.06
N LYS A 88 -0.55 15.30 -1.67
CA LYS A 88 -0.45 16.72 -2.03
C LYS A 88 -0.28 17.61 -0.80
N ALA A 89 -1.04 17.38 0.28
CA ALA A 89 -0.88 18.10 1.55
C ALA A 89 0.50 17.86 2.19
N LEU A 90 1.05 16.67 2.02
CA LEU A 90 2.41 16.31 2.45
C LEU A 90 3.50 16.83 1.51
N LYS A 91 3.15 17.55 0.43
CA LYS A 91 4.06 18.00 -0.63
C LYS A 91 4.94 16.87 -1.15
N ALA A 92 4.32 15.72 -1.42
CA ALA A 92 4.97 14.56 -2.00
C ALA A 92 4.64 14.49 -3.50
N ASP A 93 5.67 14.27 -4.32
CA ASP A 93 5.50 14.02 -5.75
C ASP A 93 5.16 12.55 -5.98
N ILE A 94 4.09 12.32 -6.74
CA ILE A 94 3.60 10.98 -7.05
C ILE A 94 3.75 10.74 -8.54
N HIS A 95 4.51 9.70 -8.90
CA HIS A 95 4.68 9.28 -10.28
C HIS A 95 3.87 8.01 -10.53
N PHE A 96 2.82 8.12 -11.35
CA PHE A 96 2.03 6.97 -11.80
C PHE A 96 2.56 6.50 -13.15
N ASN A 97 2.98 5.24 -13.20
CA ASN A 97 3.37 4.59 -14.44
C ASN A 97 2.29 3.59 -14.81
N VAL A 98 1.63 3.81 -15.96
CA VAL A 98 0.68 2.87 -16.54
C VAL A 98 1.29 2.29 -17.80
N SER A 99 1.27 0.96 -17.94
CA SER A 99 1.76 0.29 -19.15
C SER A 99 0.70 -0.64 -19.73
N LEU A 100 0.53 -0.60 -21.05
CA LEU A 100 -0.26 -1.56 -21.83
C LEU A 100 0.70 -2.25 -22.81
N GLU A 101 0.72 -3.59 -22.82
CA GLU A 101 1.54 -4.37 -23.75
C GLU A 101 3.02 -3.96 -23.79
N LYS A 102 3.59 -3.64 -22.62
CA LYS A 102 4.98 -3.14 -22.45
C LYS A 102 5.26 -1.75 -23.05
N LYS A 103 4.23 -1.01 -23.44
CA LYS A 103 4.33 0.42 -23.79
C LYS A 103 3.81 1.25 -22.63
N TYR A 104 4.59 2.22 -22.18
CA TYR A 104 4.12 3.20 -21.21
C TYR A 104 3.09 4.10 -21.88
N LEU A 105 1.95 4.30 -21.23
CA LEU A 105 1.00 5.32 -21.65
C LEU A 105 1.62 6.69 -21.37
N GLN A 106 1.87 7.46 -22.42
CA GLN A 106 2.13 8.89 -22.29
C GLN A 106 0.78 9.61 -22.40
N LEU A 107 0.41 10.34 -21.34
CA LEU A 107 -0.66 11.33 -21.43
C LEU A 107 -0.04 12.56 -22.11
N VAL A 108 -0.62 12.97 -23.25
CA VAL A 108 -0.30 14.22 -23.95
C VAL A 108 -1.02 15.37 -23.26
#